data_AF-A0A351GFS7-F1
#
_entry.id   AF-A0A351GFS7-F1
#
_cell.length_a   1.000
_cell.length_b   1.000
_cell.length_c   1.000
_cell.angle_alpha   90.00
_cell.angle_beta   90.00
_cell.angle_gamma   90.00
#
_symmetry.space_group_name_H-M   'P 1'
#
loop_
_entity.id
_entity.type
_entity.pdbx_description
1 polymer ?
#
loop_
_entity_poly.entity_id
_entity_poly.type
_entity_poly.pdbx_seq_one_letter_code
_entity_poly.pdbx_strand_id
1 'polypeptide(L)'
;MKIKLTLLLLTSIFTHTACAQTEEVNLQIGDTLYFDACDGDNYTYIDYYKKTRFEKDTLDTDTISGWKFYNAFFETGDFDVTRMPCELKGQYGIINHIMLATIDDTEKMVVIAVIEKGVSIAYIIEESFSIGEVVYAPKL
;
A
#
# COMPACT_ATOMS: atom_id res chain seq x y z
N MET A 1 54.44 -53.80 0.48
CA MET A 1 52.99 -53.57 0.64
C MET A 1 52.77 -52.09 0.94
N LYS A 2 52.15 -51.33 0.01
CA LYS A 2 51.84 -49.91 0.21
C LYS A 2 50.34 -49.76 0.34
N ILE A 3 49.89 -49.27 1.50
CA ILE A 3 48.49 -49.01 1.84
C ILE A 3 48.03 -47.79 1.02
N LYS A 4 47.03 -47.96 0.14
CA LYS A 4 46.38 -46.85 -0.54
C LYS A 4 45.31 -46.28 0.39
N LEU A 5 45.51 -45.04 0.82
CA LEU A 5 44.56 -44.26 1.62
C LEU A 5 43.49 -43.70 0.67
N THR A 6 42.25 -44.11 0.87
CA THR A 6 41.06 -43.64 0.14
C THR A 6 40.72 -42.21 0.56
N LEU A 7 40.73 -41.27 -0.38
CA LEU A 7 40.29 -39.89 -0.14
C LEU A 7 38.79 -39.78 -0.47
N LEU A 8 37.96 -39.64 0.57
CA LEU A 8 36.52 -39.43 0.46
C LEU A 8 36.26 -37.92 0.28
N LEU A 9 35.74 -37.53 -0.88
CA LEU A 9 35.38 -36.14 -1.19
C LEU A 9 34.02 -35.83 -0.57
N LEU A 10 33.99 -35.07 0.54
CA LEU A 10 32.76 -34.58 1.15
C LEU A 10 32.27 -33.32 0.40
N THR A 11 31.28 -33.48 -0.47
CA THR A 11 30.55 -32.34 -1.07
C THR A 11 29.57 -31.76 -0.04
N SER A 12 29.93 -30.63 0.54
CA SER A 12 29.04 -29.82 1.38
C SER A 12 27.99 -29.14 0.48
N ILE A 13 26.75 -29.58 0.60
CA ILE A 13 25.59 -28.92 -0.01
C ILE A 13 25.24 -27.75 0.91
N PHE A 14 25.68 -26.55 0.56
CA PHE A 14 25.19 -25.33 1.20
C PHE A 14 23.73 -25.14 0.79
N THR A 15 22.81 -25.47 1.68
CA THR A 15 21.42 -25.01 1.60
C THR A 15 21.42 -23.50 1.77
N HIS A 16 21.27 -22.76 0.67
CA HIS A 16 20.92 -21.35 0.72
C HIS A 16 19.49 -21.24 1.24
N THR A 17 19.34 -21.12 2.56
CA THR A 17 18.15 -20.52 3.15
C THR A 17 18.13 -19.06 2.68
N ALA A 18 17.36 -18.78 1.63
CA ALA A 18 17.01 -17.41 1.27
C ALA A 18 16.22 -16.83 2.46
N CYS A 19 16.90 -16.02 3.26
CA CYS A 19 16.25 -15.19 4.26
C CYS A 19 15.53 -14.09 3.47
N ALA A 20 14.22 -14.25 3.28
CA ALA A 20 13.38 -13.16 2.82
C ALA A 20 13.55 -12.02 3.85
N GLN A 21 14.26 -10.97 3.45
CA GLN A 21 14.35 -9.77 4.27
C GLN A 21 12.99 -9.09 4.18
N THR A 22 12.20 -9.23 5.23
CA THR A 22 11.01 -8.41 5.43
C THR A 22 11.54 -7.00 5.74
N GLU A 23 11.66 -6.16 4.73
CA GLU A 23 11.88 -4.73 4.96
C GLU A 23 10.66 -4.19 5.70
N GLU A 24 10.85 -3.80 6.96
CA GLU A 24 9.82 -3.11 7.72
C GLU A 24 9.64 -1.70 7.11
N VAL A 25 8.61 -1.55 6.27
CA VAL A 25 8.26 -0.24 5.69
C VAL A 25 7.58 0.60 6.76
N ASN A 26 8.23 1.69 7.18
CA ASN A 26 7.66 2.67 8.09
C ASN A 26 6.90 3.74 7.29
N LEU A 27 5.58 3.59 7.16
CA LEU A 27 4.72 4.53 6.47
C LEU A 27 4.39 5.73 7.36
N GLN A 28 4.51 6.95 6.82
CA GLN A 28 4.16 8.17 7.54
C GLN A 28 3.14 9.02 6.81
N ILE A 29 2.37 9.81 7.57
CA ILE A 29 1.48 10.82 6.99
C ILE A 29 2.32 11.80 6.16
N GLY A 30 1.84 12.09 4.95
CA GLY A 30 2.50 12.94 3.98
C GLY A 30 3.53 12.20 3.10
N ASP A 31 3.66 10.88 3.21
CA ASP A 31 4.48 10.10 2.28
C ASP A 31 3.75 9.87 0.96
N THR A 32 4.53 9.64 -0.10
CA THR A 32 4.00 9.39 -1.45
C THR A 32 3.93 7.88 -1.71
N LEU A 33 2.78 7.43 -2.18
CA LEU A 33 2.52 6.07 -2.62
C LEU A 33 2.26 6.06 -4.12
N TYR A 34 2.93 5.18 -4.86
CA TYR A 34 2.72 4.99 -6.29
C TYR A 34 1.88 3.74 -6.53
N PHE A 35 0.90 3.84 -7.42
CA PHE A 35 0.09 2.70 -7.85
C PHE A 35 0.80 1.99 -9.02
N ASP A 36 1.16 0.72 -8.85
CA ASP A 36 2.02 0.02 -9.82
C ASP A 36 1.39 -1.26 -10.38
N ALA A 37 1.63 -2.44 -9.78
CA ALA A 37 1.12 -3.70 -10.32
C ALA A 37 -0.41 -3.66 -10.38
N CYS A 38 -0.99 -4.02 -11.51
CA CYS A 38 -2.43 -4.05 -11.70
C CYS A 38 -2.72 -5.07 -12.80
N ASP A 39 -3.36 -6.17 -12.43
CA ASP A 39 -3.65 -7.28 -13.33
C ASP A 39 -5.16 -7.31 -13.63
N GLY A 40 -5.53 -6.93 -14.86
CA GLY A 40 -6.91 -6.89 -15.31
C GLY A 40 -7.45 -5.47 -15.45
N ASP A 41 -8.73 -5.29 -15.09
CA ASP A 41 -9.42 -4.00 -15.23
C ASP A 41 -9.30 -3.12 -13.99
N ASN A 42 -9.08 -3.72 -12.81
CA ASN A 42 -9.06 -3.02 -11.53
C ASN A 42 -8.01 -3.60 -10.59
N TYR A 43 -7.58 -2.79 -9.62
CA TYR A 43 -6.82 -3.24 -8.45
C TYR A 43 -7.64 -4.22 -7.60
N THR A 44 -6.96 -5.00 -6.77
CA THR A 44 -7.57 -6.02 -5.91
C THR A 44 -7.87 -5.45 -4.52
N TYR A 45 -6.93 -4.68 -3.97
CA TYR A 45 -6.96 -4.23 -2.56
C TYR A 45 -6.98 -2.71 -2.42
N ILE A 46 -7.34 -2.00 -3.49
CA ILE A 46 -7.48 -0.54 -3.49
C ILE A 46 -8.87 -0.16 -3.95
N ASP A 47 -9.60 0.56 -3.11
CA ASP A 47 -10.86 1.19 -3.46
C ASP A 47 -10.67 2.67 -3.77
N TYR A 48 -11.43 3.14 -4.76
CA TYR A 48 -11.47 4.52 -5.19
C TYR A 48 -12.74 5.19 -4.68
N TYR A 49 -12.56 6.19 -3.83
CA TYR A 49 -13.65 6.97 -3.27
C TYR A 49 -13.62 8.36 -3.91
N LYS A 50 -14.75 8.80 -4.46
CA LYS A 50 -14.86 10.09 -5.15
C LYS A 50 -16.04 10.89 -4.64
N LYS A 51 -15.81 12.16 -4.30
CA LYS A 51 -16.90 13.08 -3.93
C LYS A 51 -17.84 13.31 -5.13
N THR A 52 -19.15 13.27 -4.90
CA THR A 52 -20.15 13.38 -5.96
C THR A 52 -20.73 14.79 -6.11
N ARG A 53 -20.86 15.58 -5.03
CA ARG A 53 -21.41 16.95 -5.09
C ARG A 53 -20.46 18.08 -4.71
N PHE A 54 -19.34 17.79 -4.04
CA PHE A 54 -18.44 18.81 -3.49
C PHE A 54 -16.99 18.63 -3.95
N GLU A 55 -16.75 18.67 -5.27
CA GLU A 55 -15.37 18.64 -5.83
C GLU A 55 -14.54 19.90 -5.47
N LYS A 56 -15.20 20.97 -5.00
CA LYS A 56 -14.58 22.29 -4.76
C LYS A 56 -14.35 22.66 -3.31
N ASP A 57 -14.82 21.85 -2.35
CA ASP A 57 -14.38 22.04 -0.97
C ASP A 57 -12.95 21.53 -0.88
N THR A 58 -11.99 22.44 -1.04
CA THR A 58 -10.59 22.16 -0.73
C THR A 58 -10.52 21.84 0.76
N LEU A 59 -10.58 20.55 1.08
CA LEU A 59 -10.45 20.06 2.44
C LEU A 59 -9.03 20.35 2.90
N ASP A 60 -8.91 21.12 3.99
CA ASP A 60 -7.63 21.46 4.59
C ASP A 60 -6.92 20.17 5.05
N THR A 61 -5.85 19.81 4.37
CA THR A 61 -5.03 18.64 4.66
C THR A 61 -4.08 18.95 5.82
N ASP A 62 -4.59 19.00 7.05
CA ASP A 62 -3.75 19.14 8.23
C ASP A 62 -2.76 17.96 8.33
N THR A 63 -1.47 18.27 8.36
CA THR A 63 -0.38 17.32 8.14
C THR A 63 -0.02 16.48 9.37
N ILE A 64 -0.60 16.77 10.55
CA ILE A 64 -0.16 16.11 11.80
C ILE A 64 -0.79 14.72 11.97
N SER A 65 -2.06 14.55 11.62
CA SER A 65 -2.76 13.25 11.75
C SER A 65 -3.69 12.90 10.59
N GLY A 66 -3.97 13.85 9.70
CA GLY A 66 -5.03 13.74 8.69
C GLY A 66 -6.45 13.59 9.23
N TRP A 67 -6.64 13.62 10.55
CA TRP A 67 -7.95 13.34 11.18
C TRP A 67 -9.03 14.34 10.77
N LYS A 68 -8.66 15.62 10.56
CA LYS A 68 -9.59 16.65 10.08
C LYS A 68 -10.06 16.35 8.67
N PHE A 69 -9.13 16.00 7.78
CA PHE A 69 -9.47 15.63 6.41
C PHE A 69 -10.32 14.37 6.40
N TYR A 70 -9.92 13.32 7.13
CA TYR A 70 -10.69 12.07 7.25
C TYR A 70 -12.13 12.36 7.67
N ASN A 71 -12.33 13.04 8.80
CA ASN A 71 -13.68 13.34 9.25
C ASN A 71 -14.45 14.18 8.24
N ALA A 72 -13.87 15.25 7.69
CA ALA A 72 -14.58 16.09 6.73
C ALA A 72 -14.91 15.35 5.42
N PHE A 73 -14.04 14.44 4.97
CA PHE A 73 -14.28 13.61 3.79
C PHE A 73 -15.42 12.60 4.04
N PHE A 74 -15.46 11.97 5.21
CA PHE A 74 -16.44 10.92 5.48
C PHE A 74 -17.73 11.40 6.17
N GLU A 75 -17.74 12.57 6.80
CA GLU A 75 -18.87 13.11 7.59
C GLU A 75 -20.17 13.23 6.79
N THR A 76 -20.09 13.70 5.54
CA THR A 76 -21.29 13.89 4.72
C THR A 76 -21.81 12.59 4.10
N GLY A 77 -21.00 11.53 4.08
CA GLY A 77 -21.30 10.28 3.35
C GLY A 77 -21.49 10.46 1.84
N ASP A 78 -21.13 11.63 1.29
CA ASP A 78 -21.43 12.00 -0.09
C ASP A 78 -20.28 11.67 -1.03
N PHE A 79 -20.09 10.38 -1.28
CA PHE A 79 -19.08 9.85 -2.16
C PHE A 79 -19.57 8.57 -2.84
N ASP A 80 -19.08 8.34 -4.06
CA ASP A 80 -19.20 7.05 -4.73
C ASP A 80 -17.97 6.22 -4.40
N VAL A 81 -18.17 4.90 -4.28
CA VAL A 81 -17.09 3.93 -4.04
C VAL A 81 -17.09 2.90 -5.16
N THR A 82 -15.93 2.72 -5.77
CA THR A 82 -15.68 1.64 -6.73
C THR A 82 -14.35 0.97 -6.43
N ARG A 83 -14.12 -0.23 -6.96
CA ARG A 83 -12.76 -0.75 -6.99
C ARG A 83 -11.90 0.19 -7.85
N MET A 84 -10.66 0.42 -7.45
CA MET A 84 -9.79 1.34 -8.17
C MET A 84 -9.49 0.79 -9.58
N PRO A 85 -9.69 1.58 -10.64
CA PRO A 85 -9.45 1.13 -12.01
C PRO A 85 -7.95 1.16 -12.36
N CYS A 86 -7.48 0.21 -13.19
CA CYS A 86 -6.07 0.11 -13.56
C CYS A 86 -5.56 1.31 -14.38
N GLU A 87 -6.43 2.16 -14.91
CA GLU A 87 -6.09 3.43 -15.57
C GLU A 87 -5.37 4.42 -14.64
N LEU A 88 -5.47 4.23 -13.31
CA LEU A 88 -4.71 5.01 -12.33
C LEU A 88 -3.28 4.48 -12.11
N LYS A 89 -2.88 3.41 -12.80
CA LYS A 89 -1.50 2.90 -12.78
C LYS A 89 -0.50 3.98 -13.17
N GLY A 90 0.60 4.05 -12.42
CA GLY A 90 1.66 5.04 -12.57
C GLY A 90 1.32 6.40 -11.95
N GLN A 91 0.10 6.59 -11.44
CA GLN A 91 -0.24 7.76 -10.63
C GLN A 91 0.20 7.55 -9.17
N TYR A 92 0.08 8.61 -8.37
CA TYR A 92 0.47 8.59 -6.98
C TYR A 92 -0.59 9.23 -6.10
N GLY A 93 -0.60 8.85 -4.83
CA GLY A 93 -1.34 9.49 -3.76
C GLY A 93 -0.43 9.90 -2.61
N ILE A 94 -0.89 10.87 -1.82
CA ILE A 94 -0.21 11.31 -0.61
C ILE A 94 -0.94 10.75 0.60
N ILE A 95 -0.24 10.00 1.46
CA ILE A 95 -0.83 9.44 2.68
C ILE A 95 -1.39 10.60 3.51
N ASN A 96 -2.69 10.58 3.75
CA ASN A 96 -3.34 11.54 4.62
C ASN A 96 -3.67 10.91 5.96
N HIS A 97 -4.13 9.66 5.98
CA HIS A 97 -4.50 8.97 7.21
C HIS A 97 -4.11 7.49 7.18
N ILE A 98 -3.81 6.93 8.35
CA ILE A 98 -3.52 5.50 8.55
C ILE A 98 -4.34 5.04 9.75
N MET A 99 -5.05 3.93 9.62
CA MET A 99 -5.90 3.39 10.67
C MET A 99 -5.91 1.86 10.64
N LEU A 100 -6.44 1.26 11.71
CA LEU A 100 -6.80 -0.15 11.75
C LEU A 100 -8.30 -0.26 11.48
N ALA A 101 -8.70 -1.18 10.60
CA ALA A 101 -10.09 -1.45 10.26
C ALA A 101 -10.36 -2.95 10.32
N THR A 102 -11.56 -3.34 10.77
CA THR A 102 -12.01 -4.73 10.68
C THR A 102 -12.55 -5.00 9.28
N ILE A 103 -11.87 -5.86 8.52
CA ILE A 103 -12.23 -6.29 7.17
C ILE A 103 -12.24 -7.82 7.18
N ASP A 104 -13.37 -8.43 6.83
CA ASP A 104 -13.58 -9.89 6.86
C ASP A 104 -13.20 -10.51 8.22
N ASP A 105 -13.74 -9.93 9.30
CA ASP A 105 -13.50 -10.32 10.70
C ASP A 105 -12.02 -10.26 11.15
N THR A 106 -11.16 -9.63 10.35
CA THR A 106 -9.72 -9.48 10.63
C THR A 106 -9.37 -8.00 10.73
N GLU A 107 -8.58 -7.63 11.73
CA GLU A 107 -8.04 -6.28 11.84
C GLU A 107 -6.89 -6.11 10.83
N LYS A 108 -7.00 -5.11 9.96
CA LYS A 108 -6.02 -4.82 8.92
C LYS A 108 -5.62 -3.36 8.95
N MET A 109 -4.37 -3.06 8.59
CA MET A 109 -3.97 -1.69 8.33
C MET A 109 -4.63 -1.19 7.04
N VAL A 110 -5.18 0.02 7.13
CA VAL A 110 -5.72 0.76 6.00
C VAL A 110 -4.98 2.08 5.90
N VAL A 111 -4.51 2.36 4.69
CA VAL A 111 -3.89 3.62 4.33
C VAL A 111 -4.83 4.41 3.44
N ILE A 112 -5.10 5.66 3.82
CA ILE A 112 -5.92 6.58 3.06
C ILE A 112 -5.01 7.60 2.41
N ALA A 113 -4.86 7.49 1.09
CA ALA A 113 -4.06 8.41 0.30
C ALA A 113 -4.95 9.36 -0.50
N VAL A 114 -4.65 10.65 -0.43
CA VAL A 114 -5.33 11.67 -1.23
C VAL A 114 -4.77 11.65 -2.65
N ILE A 115 -5.67 11.60 -3.63
CA ILE A 115 -5.38 11.63 -5.06
C ILE A 115 -6.22 12.74 -5.71
N GLU A 116 -5.95 13.06 -6.99
CA GLU A 116 -6.74 14.01 -7.76
C GLU A 116 -7.00 15.35 -7.04
N LYS A 117 -5.98 15.87 -6.34
CA LYS A 117 -6.02 17.15 -5.58
C LYS A 117 -7.08 17.20 -4.48
N GLY A 118 -7.41 16.08 -3.84
CA GLY A 118 -8.32 16.06 -2.69
C GLY A 118 -9.78 15.79 -3.04
N VAL A 119 -10.11 15.62 -4.32
CA VAL A 119 -11.47 15.24 -4.76
C VAL A 119 -11.75 13.76 -4.51
N SER A 120 -10.68 12.96 -4.54
CA SER A 120 -10.77 11.51 -4.45
C SER A 120 -9.70 10.99 -3.49
N ILE A 121 -9.95 9.81 -2.93
CA ILE A 121 -9.00 9.10 -2.09
C ILE A 121 -8.87 7.65 -2.54
N ALA A 122 -7.66 7.12 -2.36
CA ALA A 122 -7.37 5.70 -2.42
C ALA A 122 -7.50 5.12 -1.01
N TYR A 123 -8.40 4.15 -0.85
CA TYR A 123 -8.52 3.35 0.36
C TYR A 123 -7.73 2.05 0.15
N ILE A 124 -6.55 1.97 0.73
CA ILE A 124 -5.52 0.97 0.43
C ILE A 124 -5.45 -0.02 1.60
N ILE A 125 -5.72 -1.30 1.35
CA ILE A 125 -5.59 -2.36 2.35
C ILE A 125 -4.16 -2.93 2.31
N GLU A 126 -3.61 -3.30 3.46
CA GLU A 126 -2.21 -3.73 3.62
C GLU A 126 -1.71 -4.81 2.65
N GLU A 127 -2.57 -5.72 2.18
CA GLU A 127 -2.19 -6.75 1.22
C GLU A 127 -1.74 -6.16 -0.13
N SER A 128 -2.21 -4.96 -0.50
CA SER A 128 -1.78 -4.25 -1.72
C SER A 128 -0.25 -4.06 -1.78
N PHE A 129 0.40 -3.82 -0.63
CA PHE A 129 1.86 -3.68 -0.54
C PHE A 129 2.56 -5.03 -0.80
N SER A 130 1.97 -6.12 -0.30
CA SER A 130 2.56 -7.47 -0.42
C SER A 130 2.53 -8.00 -1.85
N ILE A 131 1.55 -7.58 -2.65
CA ILE A 131 1.42 -7.99 -4.06
C ILE A 131 1.91 -6.94 -5.06
N GLY A 132 2.48 -5.82 -4.57
CA GLY A 132 3.07 -4.79 -5.41
C GLY A 132 2.08 -3.85 -6.10
N GLU A 133 0.81 -3.84 -5.69
CA GLU A 133 -0.18 -2.86 -6.17
C GLU A 133 0.20 -1.43 -5.76
N VAL A 134 0.85 -1.31 -4.61
CA VAL A 134 1.37 -0.04 -4.08
C VAL A 134 2.87 -0.15 -3.82
N VAL A 135 3.62 0.84 -4.31
CA VAL A 135 5.04 1.00 -4.06
C VAL A 135 5.27 2.27 -3.24
N TYR A 136 5.99 2.11 -2.13
CA TYR A 136 6.41 3.23 -1.30
C TYR A 136 7.60 3.96 -1.93
N ALA A 137 7.49 5.29 -2.06
CA ALA A 137 8.63 6.13 -2.38
C ALA A 137 9.18 6.78 -1.10
N PRO A 138 10.34 6.34 -0.60
CA PRO A 138 10.96 7.00 0.56
C PRO A 138 11.25 8.46 0.24
N LYS A 139 11.00 9.33 1.22
CA LYS A 139 11.62 10.67 1.22
C LYS A 139 13.13 10.47 1.31
N LEU A 140 13.85 10.88 0.26
CA LEU A 140 15.32 10.94 0.23
C LEU A 140 15.86 11.91 1.29
#